data_AF-A0A7Y3GDI0-F1
#
_entry.id   AF-A0A7Y3GDI0-F1
#
_cell.length_a   1.000
_cell.length_b   1.000
_cell.length_c   1.000
_cell.angle_alpha   90.00
_cell.angle_beta   90.00
_cell.angle_gamma   90.00
#
_symmetry.space_group_name_H-M   'P 1'
#
loop_
_entity.id
_entity.type
_entity.pdbx_description
1 polymer ?
#
loop_
_entity_poly.entity_id
_entity_poly.type
_entity_poly.pdbx_seq_one_letter_code
_entity_poly.pdbx_strand_id
1 'polypeptide(L)'
;GYILASNLCDVDVAFKAVRFGWPVYWAQVIVPRDSDVTSVADLDGLKWGYPDAGSTSGFMVPSLLWQENNVTPSEEVSAGGHTGTVRAVYNGEVDFGTTFFSPPLLPSGERWAPGDFPDVPDDLIPTCEVQRDGDHLRCGEDADGDGLKDFRVLDARAGLRTEAPDVIEKVKILEISAEIPNDTLSFGPEFPADIRAQIEEALIAFAETDAWEDSIGNADFYDWSGIDTAVDSEYDDLREIVQIVGITLENIGE
;
A
#
# COMPACT_ATOMS: atom_id res chain seq x y z
N GLY A 1 -5.65 1.26 12.63
CA GLY A 1 -7.07 1.43 13.01
C GLY A 1 -7.60 0.25 13.79
N TYR A 2 -7.85 -0.87 13.12
CA TYR A 2 -8.44 -2.08 13.72
C TYR A 2 -7.75 -2.54 15.02
N ILE A 3 -6.43 -2.73 14.99
CA ILE A 3 -5.67 -3.25 16.14
C ILE A 3 -5.89 -2.44 17.41
N LEU A 4 -5.87 -1.11 17.31
CA LEU A 4 -6.14 -0.24 18.45
C LEU A 4 -7.57 -0.39 18.94
N ALA A 5 -8.55 -0.39 18.02
CA ALA A 5 -9.96 -0.56 18.36
C ALA A 5 -10.25 -1.92 19.01
N SER A 6 -9.62 -2.99 18.51
CA SER A 6 -9.70 -4.34 19.05
C SER A 6 -9.13 -4.41 20.46
N ASN A 7 -7.93 -3.87 20.67
CA ASN A 7 -7.25 -3.89 21.97
C ASN A 7 -7.95 -3.05 23.05
N LEU A 8 -8.68 -2.00 22.67
CA LEU A 8 -9.21 -1.00 23.61
C LEU A 8 -10.71 -1.09 23.82
N CYS A 9 -11.43 -1.54 22.80
CA CYS A 9 -12.88 -1.49 22.75
C CYS A 9 -13.49 -2.85 22.36
N ASP A 10 -12.72 -3.94 22.39
CA ASP A 10 -13.16 -5.29 22.02
C ASP A 10 -13.84 -5.36 20.64
N VAL A 11 -13.40 -4.50 19.71
CA VAL A 11 -13.87 -4.52 18.31
C VAL A 11 -13.33 -5.77 17.63
N ASP A 12 -14.20 -6.47 16.90
CA ASP A 12 -13.81 -7.63 16.10
C ASP A 12 -13.97 -7.37 14.60
N VAL A 13 -13.29 -8.18 13.80
CA VAL A 13 -13.28 -8.09 12.34
C VAL A 13 -14.22 -9.12 11.71
N ALA A 14 -14.84 -8.75 10.59
CA ALA A 14 -15.63 -9.66 9.75
C ALA A 14 -15.01 -9.85 8.37
N PHE A 15 -14.59 -8.74 7.74
CA PHE A 15 -14.01 -8.77 6.40
C PHE A 15 -12.78 -7.89 6.30
N LYS A 16 -11.98 -8.17 5.28
CA LYS A 16 -10.91 -7.32 4.76
C LYS A 16 -11.18 -6.98 3.30
N ALA A 17 -10.71 -5.81 2.88
CA ALA A 17 -10.80 -5.39 1.50
C ALA A 17 -9.93 -6.26 0.59
N VAL A 18 -10.46 -6.61 -0.59
CA VAL A 18 -9.66 -7.14 -1.69
C VAL A 18 -9.42 -6.01 -2.66
N ARG A 19 -8.17 -5.67 -2.93
CA ARG A 19 -7.77 -4.65 -3.89
C ARG A 19 -7.10 -5.30 -5.08
N PHE A 20 -7.71 -5.17 -6.26
CA PHE A 20 -7.22 -5.78 -7.50
C PHE A 20 -6.88 -7.28 -7.36
N GLY A 21 -7.71 -8.00 -6.61
CA GLY A 21 -7.52 -9.43 -6.33
C GLY A 21 -6.60 -9.76 -5.15
N TRP A 22 -6.11 -8.77 -4.40
CA TRP A 22 -5.24 -8.98 -3.24
C TRP A 22 -5.94 -8.60 -1.93
N PRO A 23 -6.10 -9.53 -0.96
CA PRO A 23 -6.60 -9.22 0.38
C PRO A 23 -5.51 -8.62 1.30
N VAL A 24 -4.30 -8.45 0.77
CA VAL A 24 -3.12 -7.93 1.45
C VAL A 24 -2.48 -6.85 0.58
N TYR A 25 -1.59 -6.08 1.19
CA TYR A 25 -0.69 -5.14 0.54
C TYR A 25 0.67 -5.21 1.24
N TRP A 26 1.63 -4.40 0.82
CA TRP A 26 2.98 -4.41 1.41
C TRP A 26 3.43 -2.98 1.75
N ALA A 27 4.39 -2.86 2.66
CA ALA A 27 5.22 -1.67 2.71
C ALA A 27 6.24 -1.74 1.56
N GLN A 28 6.59 -0.58 1.01
CA GLN A 28 7.72 -0.46 0.08
C GLN A 28 8.72 0.57 0.57
N VAL A 29 9.98 0.29 0.28
CA VAL A 29 11.08 1.25 0.38
C VAL A 29 11.38 1.77 -1.02
N ILE A 30 11.36 3.08 -1.19
CA ILE A 30 11.66 3.76 -2.45
C ILE A 30 12.92 4.61 -2.32
N VAL A 31 13.69 4.67 -3.39
CA VAL A 31 14.93 5.45 -3.49
C VAL A 31 15.03 6.14 -4.85
N PRO A 32 15.85 7.19 -5.01
CA PRO A 32 16.17 7.73 -6.31
C PRO A 32 16.74 6.63 -7.21
N ARG A 33 16.29 6.56 -8.47
CA ARG A 33 16.70 5.49 -9.40
C ARG A 33 18.19 5.54 -9.71
N ASP A 34 18.77 6.74 -9.71
CA ASP A 34 20.20 7.01 -9.91
C ASP A 34 21.04 6.94 -8.62
N SER A 35 20.44 6.58 -7.48
CA SER A 35 21.18 6.36 -6.24
C SER A 35 22.05 5.10 -6.30
N ASP A 36 23.17 5.13 -5.57
CA ASP A 36 24.07 3.98 -5.35
C ASP A 36 23.49 2.94 -4.38
N VAL A 37 22.28 3.16 -3.85
CA VAL A 37 21.60 2.27 -2.90
C VAL A 37 21.13 1.00 -3.62
N THR A 38 21.55 -0.15 -3.10
CA THR A 38 21.25 -1.48 -3.65
C THR A 38 20.70 -2.47 -2.64
N SER A 39 20.74 -2.14 -1.35
CA SER A 39 20.22 -2.96 -0.26
C SER A 39 19.69 -2.13 0.89
N VAL A 40 18.88 -2.74 1.76
CA VAL A 40 18.40 -2.11 3.01
C VAL A 40 19.55 -1.60 3.88
N ALA A 41 20.68 -2.30 3.93
CA ALA A 41 21.84 -1.89 4.73
C ALA A 41 22.47 -0.56 4.24
N ASP A 42 22.35 -0.23 2.96
CA ASP A 42 22.88 1.01 2.39
C ASP A 42 22.09 2.26 2.85
N LEU A 43 20.95 2.06 3.52
CA LEU A 43 20.11 3.15 4.04
C LEU A 43 20.60 3.71 5.38
N ASP A 44 21.57 3.04 6.03
CA ASP A 44 22.11 3.49 7.31
C ASP A 44 22.74 4.89 7.20
N GLY A 45 22.33 5.79 8.09
CA GLY A 45 22.74 7.18 8.08
C GLY A 45 22.14 8.05 6.97
N LEU A 46 21.25 7.52 6.12
CA LEU A 46 20.52 8.31 5.12
C LEU A 46 19.27 8.98 5.72
N LYS A 47 18.77 10.01 5.05
CA LYS A 47 17.57 10.75 5.42
C LYS A 47 16.30 10.02 4.98
N TRP A 48 15.42 9.70 5.92
CA TRP A 48 14.21 8.92 5.72
C TRP A 48 12.96 9.81 5.62
N GLY A 49 12.21 9.68 4.52
CA GLY A 49 10.86 10.24 4.39
C GLY A 49 9.76 9.20 4.64
N TYR A 50 8.73 9.56 5.41
CA TYR A 50 7.57 8.70 5.68
C TYR A 50 6.28 9.54 5.64
N PRO A 51 5.10 8.94 5.44
CA PRO A 51 3.85 9.69 5.32
C PRO A 51 3.45 10.35 6.64
N ASP A 52 3.31 9.54 7.69
CA ASP A 52 2.94 9.91 9.06
C ASP A 52 3.29 8.74 10.01
N ALA A 53 3.46 9.02 11.31
CA ALA A 53 3.86 8.01 12.29
C ALA A 53 2.77 6.95 12.55
N GLY A 54 1.51 7.25 12.24
CA GLY A 54 0.39 6.31 12.33
C GLY A 54 0.27 5.35 11.14
N SER A 55 1.10 5.51 10.11
CA SER A 55 1.07 4.68 8.91
C SER A 55 1.70 3.31 9.15
N THR A 56 0.91 2.25 8.96
CA THR A 56 1.41 0.86 9.07
C THR A 56 2.53 0.60 8.07
N SER A 57 2.29 0.83 6.78
CA SER A 57 3.27 0.60 5.71
C SER A 57 4.32 1.71 5.58
N GLY A 58 3.94 2.94 5.95
CA GLY A 58 4.82 4.08 5.81
C GLY A 58 5.80 4.26 6.97
N PHE A 59 5.46 3.80 8.18
CA PHE A 59 6.29 4.04 9.36
C PHE A 59 6.48 2.78 10.20
N MET A 60 5.41 2.15 10.69
CA MET A 60 5.52 1.09 11.70
C MET A 60 6.29 -0.14 11.21
N VAL A 61 5.91 -0.70 10.06
CA VAL A 61 6.58 -1.85 9.46
C VAL A 61 8.03 -1.50 9.07
N PRO A 62 8.31 -0.37 8.39
CA PRO A 62 9.68 0.08 8.15
C PRO A 62 10.52 0.28 9.42
N SER A 63 9.98 0.83 10.51
CA SER A 63 10.72 1.02 11.76
C SER A 63 11.24 -0.31 12.32
N LEU A 64 10.43 -1.38 12.24
CA LEU A 64 10.90 -2.72 12.59
C LEU A 64 11.98 -3.20 11.62
N LEU A 65 11.79 -3.01 10.31
CA LEU A 65 12.79 -3.37 9.29
C LEU A 65 14.15 -2.70 9.57
N TRP A 66 14.14 -1.43 9.99
CA TRP A 66 15.37 -0.71 10.37
C TRP A 66 16.02 -1.32 11.61
N GLN A 67 15.23 -1.61 12.64
CA GLN A 67 15.73 -2.24 13.87
C GLN A 67 16.36 -3.61 13.59
N GLU A 68 15.73 -4.44 12.76
CA GLU A 68 16.22 -5.77 12.41
C GLU A 68 17.51 -5.72 11.57
N ASN A 69 17.66 -4.69 10.74
CA ASN A 69 18.81 -4.52 9.86
C ASN A 69 19.90 -3.60 10.42
N ASN A 70 19.75 -3.11 11.65
CA ASN A 70 20.65 -2.13 12.29
C ASN A 70 20.81 -0.85 11.46
N VAL A 71 19.76 -0.42 10.77
CA VAL A 71 19.69 0.85 10.04
C VAL A 71 19.25 1.94 10.99
N THR A 72 20.00 3.04 11.05
CA THR A 72 19.62 4.25 11.79
C THR A 72 19.59 5.43 10.82
N PRO A 73 18.40 5.91 10.43
CA PRO A 73 18.29 7.12 9.62
C PRO A 73 18.98 8.32 10.29
N SER A 74 19.62 9.18 9.50
CA SER A 74 20.23 10.41 10.05
C SER A 74 19.19 11.48 10.41
N GLU A 75 18.06 11.47 9.71
CA GLU A 75 16.92 12.34 9.94
C GLU A 75 15.64 11.62 9.49
N GLU A 76 14.57 11.81 10.26
CA GLU A 76 13.22 11.29 9.97
C GLU A 76 12.32 12.47 9.58
N VAL A 77 11.68 12.39 8.41
CA VAL A 77 10.83 13.47 7.88
C VAL A 77 9.44 12.95 7.53
N SER A 78 8.44 13.42 8.27
CA SER A 78 7.04 13.26 7.92
C SER A 78 6.69 14.15 6.71
N ALA A 79 6.17 13.53 5.65
CA ALA A 79 5.84 14.17 4.38
C ALA A 79 4.32 14.36 4.18
N GLY A 80 3.50 14.05 5.18
CA GLY A 80 2.06 14.32 5.20
C GLY A 80 1.22 13.42 4.29
N GLY A 81 1.71 12.22 3.96
CA GLY A 81 1.00 11.22 3.15
C GLY A 81 1.88 10.54 2.11
N HIS A 82 1.42 9.42 1.55
CA HIS A 82 2.21 8.58 0.65
C HIS A 82 2.69 9.31 -0.60
N THR A 83 1.81 10.07 -1.28
CA THR A 83 2.20 10.91 -2.43
C THR A 83 3.22 11.98 -2.02
N GLY A 84 3.10 12.54 -0.81
CA GLY A 84 4.06 13.49 -0.26
C GLY A 84 5.44 12.86 -0.07
N THR A 85 5.50 11.64 0.44
CA THR A 85 6.76 10.89 0.58
C THR A 85 7.41 10.59 -0.77
N VAL A 86 6.62 10.15 -1.77
CA VAL A 86 7.15 9.96 -3.14
C VAL A 86 7.71 11.28 -3.67
N ARG A 87 6.97 12.39 -3.48
CA ARG A 87 7.41 13.72 -3.91
C ARG A 87 8.72 14.14 -3.23
N ALA A 88 8.86 13.89 -1.94
CA ALA A 88 10.07 14.22 -1.19
C ALA A 88 11.30 13.45 -1.73
N VAL A 89 11.15 12.17 -2.05
CA VAL A 89 12.21 11.37 -2.69
C VAL A 89 12.51 11.88 -4.10
N TYR A 90 11.47 12.11 -4.90
CA TYR A 90 11.57 12.63 -6.27
C TYR A 90 12.32 13.99 -6.32
N ASN A 91 12.06 14.87 -5.35
CA ASN A 91 12.69 16.19 -5.25
C ASN A 91 14.10 16.15 -4.60
N GLY A 92 14.54 15.01 -4.07
CA GLY A 92 15.77 14.89 -3.30
C GLY A 92 15.74 15.62 -1.95
N GLU A 93 14.55 15.80 -1.37
CA GLU A 93 14.37 16.37 -0.02
C GLU A 93 14.70 15.36 1.08
N VAL A 94 14.57 14.08 0.75
CA VAL A 94 14.98 12.91 1.54
C VAL A 94 15.75 11.95 0.63
N ASP A 95 16.62 11.12 1.20
CA ASP A 95 17.45 10.19 0.44
C ASP A 95 16.69 8.90 0.07
N PHE A 96 15.73 8.52 0.90
CA PHE A 96 14.82 7.41 0.65
C PHE A 96 13.48 7.64 1.35
N GLY A 97 12.46 6.88 0.96
CA GLY A 97 11.15 6.97 1.58
C GLY A 97 10.42 5.66 1.66
N THR A 98 9.36 5.62 2.47
CA THR A 98 8.55 4.42 2.68
C THR A 98 7.07 4.69 2.45
N THR A 99 6.43 3.82 1.68
CA THR A 99 5.02 3.94 1.32
C THR A 99 4.36 2.56 1.26
N PHE A 100 3.16 2.46 0.65
CA PHE A 100 2.56 1.18 0.32
C PHE A 100 2.98 0.69 -1.07
N PHE A 101 3.00 -0.62 -1.24
CA PHE A 101 3.01 -1.33 -2.52
C PHE A 101 1.70 -2.08 -2.70
N SER A 102 1.10 -1.90 -3.86
CA SER A 102 0.02 -2.73 -4.39
C SER A 102 0.52 -3.33 -5.70
N PRO A 103 0.37 -4.64 -5.92
CA PRO A 103 0.84 -5.29 -7.13
C PRO A 103 0.27 -4.62 -8.39
N PRO A 104 1.07 -4.47 -9.46
CA PRO A 104 0.60 -3.87 -10.70
C PRO A 104 -0.47 -4.75 -11.37
N LEU A 105 -1.32 -4.13 -12.20
CA LEU A 105 -2.05 -4.92 -13.20
C LEU A 105 -1.10 -5.18 -14.36
N LEU A 106 -1.01 -6.45 -14.76
CA LEU A 106 -0.12 -6.91 -15.82
C LEU A 106 -0.89 -7.20 -17.12
N PRO A 107 -0.21 -7.19 -18.29
CA PRO A 107 -0.79 -7.58 -19.57
C PRO A 107 -1.48 -8.93 -19.55
N SER A 108 -2.47 -9.08 -20.43
CA SER A 108 -3.00 -10.39 -20.84
C SER A 108 -3.51 -11.29 -19.68
N GLY A 109 -3.90 -10.68 -18.56
CA GLY A 109 -4.38 -11.39 -17.37
C GLY A 109 -3.29 -12.10 -16.56
N GLU A 110 -2.02 -11.82 -16.83
CA GLU A 110 -0.93 -12.23 -15.95
C GLU A 110 -1.13 -11.62 -14.56
N ARG A 111 -0.63 -12.31 -13.54
CA ARG A 111 -0.68 -11.84 -12.16
C ARG A 111 0.71 -11.85 -11.59
N TRP A 112 1.09 -10.72 -11.00
CA TRP A 112 2.25 -10.65 -10.14
C TRP A 112 2.13 -11.72 -9.04
N ALA A 113 3.24 -12.34 -8.66
CA ALA A 113 3.29 -13.32 -7.59
C ALA A 113 4.29 -12.87 -6.50
N PRO A 114 4.07 -13.23 -5.22
CA PRO A 114 5.05 -12.98 -4.18
C PRO A 114 6.43 -13.53 -4.55
N GLY A 115 7.43 -12.65 -4.54
CA GLY A 115 8.80 -12.95 -4.97
C GLY A 115 9.15 -12.50 -6.39
N ASP A 116 8.16 -12.07 -7.19
CA ASP A 116 8.41 -11.39 -8.45
C ASP A 116 9.04 -10.01 -8.21
N PHE A 117 9.69 -9.47 -9.25
CA PHE A 117 10.30 -8.16 -9.20
C PHE A 117 9.24 -7.09 -8.84
N PRO A 118 9.43 -6.31 -7.75
CA PRO A 118 8.39 -5.43 -7.23
C PRO A 118 8.39 -4.03 -7.89
N ASP A 119 9.11 -3.82 -8.99
CA ASP A 119 9.16 -2.53 -9.69
C ASP A 119 8.81 -2.69 -11.19
N VAL A 120 8.60 -1.56 -11.87
CA VAL A 120 8.46 -1.51 -13.33
C VAL A 120 9.76 -2.03 -13.96
N PRO A 121 9.70 -3.04 -14.85
CA PRO A 121 10.87 -3.54 -15.56
C PRO A 121 11.58 -2.43 -16.35
N ASP A 122 12.92 -2.44 -16.35
CA ASP A 122 13.75 -1.36 -16.90
C ASP A 122 13.45 -1.02 -18.37
N ASP A 123 13.07 -2.01 -19.16
CA ASP A 123 12.70 -1.86 -20.57
C ASP A 123 11.34 -1.18 -20.78
N LEU A 124 10.44 -1.23 -19.78
CA LEU A 124 9.14 -0.56 -19.83
C LEU A 124 9.20 0.88 -19.35
N ILE A 125 10.19 1.26 -18.53
CA ILE A 125 10.29 2.61 -17.93
C ILE A 125 10.17 3.74 -18.97
N PRO A 126 10.89 3.73 -20.12
CA PRO A 126 10.82 4.83 -21.10
C PRO A 126 9.47 4.96 -21.78
N THR A 127 8.58 3.99 -21.58
CA THR A 127 7.23 3.97 -22.14
C THR A 127 6.17 4.38 -21.11
N CYS A 128 6.54 4.63 -19.85
CA CYS A 128 5.57 5.04 -18.84
C CYS A 128 4.94 6.39 -19.19
N GLU A 129 3.60 6.48 -19.10
CA GLU A 129 2.88 7.72 -19.29
C GLU A 129 1.56 7.75 -18.51
N VAL A 130 1.01 8.94 -18.34
CA VAL A 130 -0.36 9.14 -17.85
C VAL A 130 -1.35 8.92 -18.99
N GLN A 131 -2.23 7.94 -18.85
CA GLN A 131 -3.21 7.57 -19.86
C GLN A 131 -4.60 8.13 -19.55
N ARG A 132 -5.45 8.23 -20.58
CA ARG A 132 -6.74 8.93 -20.50
C ARG A 132 -7.85 8.15 -19.80
N ASP A 133 -7.53 7.02 -19.19
CA ASP A 133 -8.44 6.12 -18.48
C ASP A 133 -8.55 6.51 -16.99
N GLY A 134 -8.83 7.76 -16.66
CA GLY A 134 -8.79 8.24 -15.26
C GLY A 134 -7.41 8.72 -14.82
N ASP A 135 -6.63 9.18 -15.79
CA ASP A 135 -5.26 9.65 -15.63
C ASP A 135 -4.32 8.56 -15.09
N HIS A 136 -4.57 7.26 -15.27
CA HIS A 136 -3.73 6.22 -14.70
C HIS A 136 -2.30 6.22 -15.25
N LEU A 137 -1.34 5.91 -14.38
CA LEU A 137 0.05 5.75 -14.76
C LEU A 137 0.28 4.33 -15.28
N ARG A 138 0.59 4.21 -16.58
CA ARG A 138 0.75 2.93 -17.26
C ARG A 138 2.02 2.88 -18.10
N CYS A 139 2.61 1.69 -18.22
CA CYS A 139 3.85 1.43 -18.93
C CYS A 139 3.70 0.22 -19.86
N GLY A 140 4.63 0.08 -20.80
CA GLY A 140 4.70 -1.01 -21.76
C GLY A 140 3.99 -0.71 -23.08
N GLU A 141 3.57 -1.78 -23.73
CA GLU A 141 2.83 -1.75 -25.00
C GLU A 141 1.31 -1.83 -24.74
N ASP A 142 0.54 -1.60 -25.79
CA ASP A 142 -0.90 -1.86 -25.88
C ASP A 142 -1.05 -3.18 -26.65
N ALA A 143 -0.85 -4.31 -25.98
CA ALA A 143 -0.80 -5.62 -26.64
C ALA A 143 -2.18 -6.14 -27.03
N ASP A 144 -3.24 -5.71 -26.31
CA ASP A 144 -4.61 -6.13 -26.56
C ASP A 144 -5.39 -5.19 -27.50
N GLY A 145 -4.83 -4.01 -27.81
CA GLY A 145 -5.34 -3.06 -28.79
C GLY A 145 -6.51 -2.23 -28.25
N ASP A 146 -6.66 -2.12 -26.93
CA ASP A 146 -7.71 -1.34 -26.29
C ASP A 146 -7.36 0.17 -26.17
N GLY A 147 -6.14 0.54 -26.56
CA GLY A 147 -5.62 1.90 -26.51
C GLY A 147 -4.96 2.25 -25.18
N LEU A 148 -4.82 1.30 -24.27
CA LEU A 148 -4.17 1.44 -22.98
C LEU A 148 -2.90 0.61 -22.91
N LYS A 149 -1.97 1.07 -22.07
CA LYS A 149 -0.74 0.35 -21.78
C LYS A 149 -1.01 -0.68 -20.70
N ASP A 150 -0.45 -1.86 -20.92
CA ASP A 150 -0.82 -3.05 -20.19
C ASP A 150 -0.34 -3.08 -18.74
N PHE A 151 0.80 -2.45 -18.43
CA PHE A 151 1.34 -2.41 -17.08
C PHE A 151 0.78 -1.21 -16.31
N ARG A 152 -0.18 -1.42 -15.39
CA ARG A 152 -0.71 -0.33 -14.54
C ARG A 152 0.04 -0.29 -13.21
N VAL A 153 0.65 0.85 -12.91
CA VAL A 153 1.28 1.11 -11.60
C VAL A 153 0.17 1.40 -10.58
N LEU A 154 0.16 0.65 -9.49
CA LEU A 154 -0.84 0.75 -8.42
C LEU A 154 -0.24 1.14 -7.06
N ASP A 155 1.08 1.29 -6.96
CA ASP A 155 1.73 1.77 -5.74
C ASP A 155 1.65 3.31 -5.58
N ALA A 156 2.17 3.81 -4.46
CA ALA A 156 2.11 5.23 -4.10
C ALA A 156 2.63 6.20 -5.19
N ARG A 157 3.54 5.77 -6.07
CA ARG A 157 4.07 6.61 -7.17
C ARG A 157 2.99 7.02 -8.15
N ALA A 158 1.96 6.19 -8.35
CA ALA A 158 0.80 6.56 -9.13
C ALA A 158 0.09 7.81 -8.57
N GLY A 159 0.20 8.08 -7.26
CA GLY A 159 -0.36 9.29 -6.65
C GLY A 159 0.27 10.60 -7.15
N LEU A 160 1.53 10.57 -7.62
CA LEU A 160 2.28 11.76 -8.06
C LEU A 160 2.17 12.01 -9.58
N ARG A 161 1.58 11.09 -10.34
CA ARG A 161 1.61 11.02 -11.81
C ARG A 161 1.21 12.31 -12.55
N THR A 162 0.30 13.11 -12.01
CA THR A 162 -0.14 14.36 -12.64
C THR A 162 0.83 15.53 -12.42
N GLU A 163 1.59 15.50 -11.33
CA GLU A 163 2.61 16.49 -10.99
C GLU A 163 3.98 16.12 -11.56
N ALA A 164 4.33 14.83 -11.52
CA ALA A 164 5.57 14.27 -12.06
C ALA A 164 5.27 13.00 -12.88
N PRO A 165 4.91 13.15 -14.18
CA PRO A 165 4.65 12.01 -15.06
C PRO A 165 5.85 11.07 -15.24
N ASP A 166 7.07 11.57 -15.04
CA ASP A 166 8.34 10.83 -15.12
C ASP A 166 8.76 10.19 -13.78
N VAL A 167 7.87 10.12 -12.78
CA VAL A 167 8.20 9.58 -11.44
C VAL A 167 8.82 8.19 -11.47
N ILE A 168 8.42 7.31 -12.40
CA ILE A 168 8.98 5.96 -12.54
C ILE A 168 10.43 5.99 -13.05
N GLU A 169 10.77 6.99 -13.89
CA GLU A 169 12.13 7.20 -14.35
C GLU A 169 13.06 7.69 -13.22
N LYS A 170 12.50 8.36 -12.21
CA LYS A 170 13.26 9.00 -11.13
C LYS A 170 13.28 8.22 -9.83
N VAL A 171 12.26 7.40 -9.55
CA VAL A 171 12.09 6.71 -8.26
C VAL A 171 11.88 5.21 -8.51
N LYS A 172 12.72 4.39 -7.88
CA LYS A 172 12.64 2.92 -7.94
C LYS A 172 12.21 2.34 -6.59
N ILE A 173 11.64 1.15 -6.62
CA ILE A 173 11.41 0.34 -5.42
C ILE A 173 12.69 -0.43 -5.11
N LEU A 174 13.17 -0.32 -3.87
CA LEU A 174 14.33 -1.04 -3.38
C LEU A 174 13.94 -2.40 -2.79
N GLU A 175 12.88 -2.42 -1.96
CA GLU A 175 12.46 -3.58 -1.17
C GLU A 175 10.97 -3.47 -0.83
N ILE A 176 10.32 -4.61 -0.63
CA ILE A 176 8.96 -4.68 -0.08
C ILE A 176 8.94 -5.54 1.20
N SER A 177 8.01 -5.27 2.11
CA SER A 177 7.92 -6.02 3.37
C SER A 177 7.32 -7.42 3.20
N ALA A 178 7.01 -8.08 4.33
CA ALA A 178 6.01 -9.15 4.35
C ALA A 178 4.59 -8.59 4.10
N GLU A 179 3.64 -9.50 3.87
CA GLU A 179 2.24 -9.18 3.64
C GLU A 179 1.61 -8.44 4.83
N ILE A 180 0.82 -7.42 4.52
CA ILE A 180 0.05 -6.64 5.48
C ILE A 180 -1.44 -6.82 5.12
N PRO A 181 -2.29 -7.35 6.03
CA PRO A 181 -3.73 -7.43 5.78
C PRO A 181 -4.33 -6.06 5.45
N ASN A 182 -5.22 -6.03 4.45
CA ASN A 182 -5.91 -4.81 4.03
C ASN A 182 -6.90 -4.27 5.09
N ASP A 183 -7.49 -3.13 4.76
CA ASP A 183 -8.53 -2.45 5.53
C ASP A 183 -9.66 -3.39 5.93
N THR A 184 -10.20 -3.15 7.11
CA THR A 184 -11.19 -4.03 7.74
C THR A 184 -12.60 -3.45 7.68
N LEU A 185 -13.57 -4.35 7.59
CA LEU A 185 -14.93 -4.13 8.04
C LEU A 185 -15.08 -4.80 9.41
N SER A 186 -15.36 -4.00 10.42
CA SER A 186 -15.32 -4.42 11.83
C SER A 186 -16.61 -4.04 12.56
N PHE A 187 -16.95 -4.80 13.61
CA PHE A 187 -18.13 -4.57 14.43
C PHE A 187 -17.73 -4.25 15.88
N GLY A 188 -18.49 -3.37 16.52
CA GLY A 188 -18.36 -3.13 17.96
C GLY A 188 -18.82 -4.35 18.77
N PRO A 189 -18.31 -4.52 20.01
CA PRO A 189 -18.58 -5.72 20.83
C PRO A 189 -20.06 -5.90 21.18
N GLU A 190 -20.83 -4.81 21.22
CA GLU A 190 -22.26 -4.82 21.55
C GLU A 190 -23.16 -4.84 20.29
N PHE A 191 -22.59 -4.99 19.09
CA PHE A 191 -23.38 -5.01 17.87
C PHE A 191 -24.27 -6.27 17.82
N PRO A 192 -25.58 -6.16 17.55
CA PRO A 192 -26.49 -7.31 17.58
C PRO A 192 -26.08 -8.41 16.60
N ALA A 193 -25.86 -9.63 17.10
CA ALA A 193 -25.32 -10.74 16.32
C ALA A 193 -26.22 -11.16 15.15
N ASP A 194 -27.54 -11.05 15.32
CA ASP A 194 -28.53 -11.35 14.28
C ASP A 194 -28.51 -10.33 13.14
N ILE A 195 -28.26 -9.06 13.45
CA ILE A 195 -28.11 -7.99 12.45
C ILE A 195 -26.74 -8.10 11.78
N ARG A 196 -25.68 -8.42 12.54
CA ARG A 196 -24.35 -8.68 11.99
C ARG A 196 -24.39 -9.77 10.93
N ALA A 197 -24.97 -10.93 11.25
CA ALA A 197 -25.07 -12.04 10.30
C ALA A 197 -25.82 -11.64 9.02
N GLN A 198 -26.89 -10.86 9.14
CA GLN A 198 -27.63 -10.32 7.99
C GLN A 198 -26.77 -9.37 7.14
N ILE A 199 -25.98 -8.51 7.77
CA ILE A 199 -25.07 -7.59 7.06
C ILE A 199 -23.96 -8.38 6.35
N GLU A 200 -23.36 -9.35 7.02
CA GLU A 200 -22.30 -10.19 6.46
C GLU A 200 -22.79 -10.97 5.24
N GLU A 201 -23.94 -11.64 5.36
CA GLU A 201 -24.55 -12.38 4.24
C GLU A 201 -24.90 -11.44 3.08
N ALA A 202 -25.48 -10.28 3.37
CA ALA A 202 -25.85 -9.30 2.34
C ALA A 202 -24.62 -8.71 1.63
N LEU A 203 -23.54 -8.42 2.35
CA LEU A 203 -22.31 -7.88 1.76
C LEU A 203 -21.61 -8.90 0.86
N ILE A 204 -21.52 -10.17 1.29
CA ILE A 204 -20.97 -11.24 0.45
C ILE A 204 -21.80 -11.38 -0.83
N ALA A 205 -23.13 -11.48 -0.71
CA ALA A 205 -24.00 -11.60 -1.86
C ALA A 205 -23.94 -10.37 -2.79
N PHE A 206 -23.81 -9.17 -2.23
CA PHE A 206 -23.73 -7.93 -2.99
C PHE A 206 -22.40 -7.79 -3.74
N ALA A 207 -21.28 -8.24 -3.15
CA ALA A 207 -19.97 -8.23 -3.78
C ALA A 207 -19.86 -9.13 -5.02
N GLU A 208 -20.79 -10.07 -5.20
CA GLU A 208 -20.89 -10.91 -6.40
C GLU A 208 -21.72 -10.28 -7.54
N THR A 209 -22.29 -9.09 -7.33
CA THR A 209 -23.16 -8.42 -8.31
C THR A 209 -22.42 -7.33 -9.07
N ASP A 210 -22.84 -7.06 -10.32
CA ASP A 210 -22.31 -5.95 -11.13
C ASP A 210 -22.47 -4.58 -10.43
N ALA A 211 -23.47 -4.45 -9.54
CA ALA A 211 -23.72 -3.22 -8.78
C ALA A 211 -22.67 -2.94 -7.68
N TRP A 212 -21.79 -3.92 -7.37
CA TRP A 212 -20.67 -3.73 -6.47
C TRP A 212 -19.73 -2.61 -6.94
N GLU A 213 -19.46 -2.56 -8.25
CA GLU A 213 -18.60 -1.57 -8.90
C GLU A 213 -19.16 -0.14 -8.83
N ASP A 214 -20.44 0.03 -8.51
CA ASP A 214 -21.08 1.34 -8.31
C ASP A 214 -21.13 1.76 -6.82
N SER A 215 -20.40 1.05 -5.94
CA SER A 215 -20.51 1.18 -4.48
C SER A 215 -19.15 1.33 -3.78
N ILE A 216 -19.02 0.81 -2.55
CA ILE A 216 -17.73 0.66 -1.85
C ILE A 216 -16.73 -0.20 -2.64
N GLY A 217 -17.25 -1.03 -3.55
CA GLY A 217 -16.49 -1.85 -4.48
C GLY A 217 -16.03 -1.16 -5.76
N ASN A 218 -16.20 0.15 -5.87
CA ASN A 218 -15.68 0.90 -6.99
C ASN A 218 -14.16 1.07 -6.83
N ALA A 219 -13.39 0.49 -7.75
CA ALA A 219 -11.93 0.60 -7.73
C ALA A 219 -11.43 2.05 -7.87
N ASP A 220 -12.17 2.96 -8.52
CA ASP A 220 -11.78 4.36 -8.64
C ASP A 220 -12.09 5.18 -7.37
N PHE A 221 -12.84 4.63 -6.40
CA PHE A 221 -13.18 5.31 -5.15
C PHE A 221 -12.35 4.85 -3.96
N TYR A 222 -12.30 3.53 -3.70
CA TYR A 222 -11.56 2.95 -2.58
C TYR A 222 -10.48 1.94 -2.99
N ASP A 223 -10.29 1.70 -4.29
CA ASP A 223 -9.45 0.62 -4.83
C ASP A 223 -9.91 -0.80 -4.44
N TRP A 224 -11.13 -0.95 -3.90
CA TRP A 224 -11.67 -2.26 -3.54
C TRP A 224 -12.27 -2.90 -4.78
N SER A 225 -11.80 -4.10 -5.12
CA SER A 225 -12.41 -4.97 -6.14
C SER A 225 -13.22 -6.10 -5.52
N GLY A 226 -13.39 -6.11 -4.19
CA GLY A 226 -14.10 -7.14 -3.46
C GLY A 226 -13.83 -7.09 -1.96
N ILE A 227 -14.32 -8.12 -1.26
CA ILE A 227 -14.08 -8.36 0.16
C ILE A 227 -13.75 -9.83 0.36
N ASP A 228 -12.96 -10.12 1.39
CA ASP A 228 -12.67 -11.47 1.85
C ASP A 228 -12.93 -11.56 3.35
N THR A 229 -13.25 -12.76 3.83
CA THR A 229 -13.39 -12.98 5.27
C THR A 229 -12.06 -12.69 5.96
N ALA A 230 -12.13 -12.02 7.11
CA ALA A 230 -10.97 -11.75 7.93
C ALA A 230 -11.15 -12.41 9.29
N VAL A 231 -10.04 -12.89 9.85
CA VAL A 231 -10.00 -13.44 11.20
C VAL A 231 -8.98 -12.69 12.02
N ASP A 232 -9.25 -12.55 13.32
CA ASP A 232 -8.48 -11.68 14.21
C ASP A 232 -6.97 -12.02 14.24
N SER A 233 -6.65 -13.33 14.19
CA SER A 233 -5.27 -13.82 14.23
C SER A 233 -4.42 -13.40 13.02
N GLU A 234 -5.04 -12.94 11.92
CA GLU A 234 -4.28 -12.39 10.78
C GLU A 234 -3.59 -11.06 11.13
N TYR A 235 -3.99 -10.41 12.22
CA TYR A 235 -3.46 -9.13 12.66
C TYR A 235 -2.45 -9.25 13.82
N ASP A 236 -2.08 -10.47 14.22
CA ASP A 236 -1.18 -10.72 15.35
C ASP A 236 0.22 -10.15 15.11
N ASP A 237 0.81 -10.37 13.93
CA ASP A 237 2.13 -9.83 13.60
C ASP A 237 2.14 -8.30 13.63
N LEU A 238 1.06 -7.67 13.14
CA LEU A 238 0.91 -6.22 13.20
C LEU A 238 0.71 -5.71 14.64
N ARG A 239 0.09 -6.48 15.53
CA ARG A 239 0.01 -6.12 16.97
C ARG A 239 1.37 -6.09 17.60
N GLU A 240 2.22 -7.06 17.30
CA GLU A 240 3.60 -7.10 17.79
C GLU A 240 4.38 -5.89 17.30
N ILE A 241 4.26 -5.54 16.02
CA ILE A 241 4.86 -4.33 15.45
C ILE A 241 4.39 -3.06 16.18
N VAL A 242 3.08 -2.89 16.37
CA VAL A 242 2.52 -1.71 17.07
C VAL A 242 3.07 -1.61 18.50
N GLN A 243 3.23 -2.74 19.20
CA GLN A 243 3.81 -2.79 20.53
C GLN A 243 5.30 -2.43 20.55
N ILE A 244 6.07 -2.93 19.58
CA ILE A 244 7.52 -2.66 19.46
C ILE A 244 7.77 -1.19 19.18
N VAL A 245 7.02 -0.61 18.23
CA VAL A 245 7.13 0.81 17.85
C VAL A 245 6.57 1.74 18.95
N GLY A 246 5.79 1.20 19.89
CA GLY A 246 5.29 1.95 21.05
C GLY A 246 4.15 2.92 20.70
N ILE A 247 3.37 2.61 19.67
CA ILE A 247 2.22 3.44 19.29
C ILE A 247 1.04 3.14 20.22
N THR A 248 0.43 4.22 20.69
CA THR A 248 -0.69 4.29 21.62
C THR A 248 -1.74 5.24 21.05
N LEU A 249 -2.94 5.29 21.65
CA LEU A 249 -3.90 6.33 21.29
C LEU A 249 -3.39 7.76 21.52
N GLU A 250 -2.47 7.94 22.45
CA GLU A 250 -2.02 9.26 22.89
C GLU A 250 -1.00 9.87 21.94
N ASN A 251 -0.26 9.05 21.17
CA ASN A 251 0.79 9.49 20.25
C ASN A 251 0.52 9.12 18.78
N ILE A 252 -0.66 8.59 18.45
CA ILE A 252 -0.98 8.29 17.05
C ILE A 252 -1.24 9.58 16.26
N GLY A 253 -0.41 9.84 15.25
CA GLY A 253 -0.50 11.03 14.39
C GLY A 253 0.17 12.29 14.94
N GLU A 254 0.89 12.19 16.07
CA GLU A 254 1.89 13.19 16.51
C GLU A 254 3.20 13.02 15.74
#